data_AF-A0A498SXR1-F1
#
_entry.id   AF-A0A498SXR1-F1
#
_cell.length_a   1.000
_cell.length_b   1.000
_cell.length_c   1.000
_cell.angle_alpha   90.00
_cell.angle_beta   90.00
_cell.angle_gamma   90.00
#
_symmetry.space_group_name_H-M   'P 1'
#
loop_
_entity.id
_entity.type
_entity.pdbx_description
1 polymer ?
#
loop_
_entity_poly.entity_id
_entity_poly.type
_entity_poly.pdbx_seq_one_letter_code
_entity_poly.pdbx_strand_id
1 'polypeptide(L)'
;MLYWDDGESIVKDFTTYNYFYWLFEFVLSADTATLYITPNRTADYFTMASVSATNELSTISDGDDLRTYVVYNDERRNVNSIIGLYPLINYSVQNNDNIDRLPFFGIRQCLQLQNAYKNYGMVRTIKAVLLGHKNSTVYVLILKNGADEAQNWSKLPTVSLYPDEDEIDGMKRLLVQVMGLTEESAEAICKVRHVVAKWWRPNFEKEIYPYIPSHITKPKEMIKLIAVNLPKSAVFTIPKNSLLIAAPLFEIYDNVNEYGAIIANLPHVLGR
;
A
#
# COMPACT_ATOMS: atom_id res chain seq x y z
N MET A 1 -28.96 -7.75 -14.79
CA MET A 1 -28.38 -9.08 -14.55
C MET A 1 -27.23 -8.91 -13.57
N LEU A 2 -27.20 -9.70 -12.51
CA LEU A 2 -26.10 -9.70 -11.53
C LEU A 2 -25.04 -10.70 -11.98
N TYR A 3 -23.78 -10.31 -11.91
CA TYR A 3 -22.64 -11.15 -12.26
C TYR A 3 -21.85 -11.48 -10.98
N TRP A 4 -21.24 -12.66 -10.94
CA TRP A 4 -20.28 -13.02 -9.91
C TRP A 4 -18.95 -12.23 -10.10
N ASP A 5 -18.09 -12.21 -9.08
CA ASP A 5 -16.78 -11.51 -9.04
C ASP A 5 -15.78 -12.00 -10.13
N ASP A 6 -16.13 -13.04 -10.89
CA ASP A 6 -15.39 -13.49 -12.06
C ASP A 6 -15.71 -12.70 -13.34
N GLY A 7 -16.78 -11.89 -13.34
CA GLY A 7 -17.22 -11.10 -14.48
C GLY A 7 -17.84 -11.90 -15.63
N GLU A 8 -17.97 -13.22 -15.49
CA GLU A 8 -18.42 -14.13 -16.54
C GLU A 8 -19.71 -14.88 -16.14
N SER A 9 -19.88 -15.17 -14.85
CA SER A 9 -20.99 -15.99 -14.37
C SER A 9 -22.20 -15.14 -13.96
N ILE A 10 -23.37 -15.42 -14.53
CA ILE A 10 -24.62 -14.70 -14.21
C ILE A 10 -25.33 -15.36 -13.01
N VAL A 11 -25.64 -14.56 -11.98
CA VAL A 11 -26.45 -14.99 -10.82
C VAL A 11 -27.91 -15.12 -11.26
N LYS A 12 -28.41 -16.37 -11.33
CA LYS A 12 -29.77 -16.67 -11.79
C LYS A 12 -30.82 -16.63 -10.68
N ASP A 13 -30.48 -17.10 -9.48
CA ASP A 13 -31.34 -17.09 -8.30
C ASP A 13 -30.46 -17.09 -7.04
N PHE A 14 -30.80 -16.29 -6.03
CA PHE A 14 -30.05 -16.24 -4.78
C PHE A 14 -30.40 -17.40 -3.84
N THR A 15 -31.57 -18.03 -3.99
CA THR A 15 -32.05 -19.07 -3.05
C THR A 15 -31.16 -20.32 -3.03
N THR A 16 -30.44 -20.60 -4.11
CA THR A 16 -29.55 -21.76 -4.28
C THR A 16 -28.15 -21.60 -3.69
N TYR A 17 -27.77 -20.40 -3.22
CA TYR A 17 -26.40 -20.13 -2.76
C TYR A 17 -26.34 -19.86 -1.26
N ASN A 18 -25.24 -20.30 -0.65
CA ASN A 18 -24.96 -20.14 0.77
C ASN A 18 -24.23 -18.80 0.99
N TYR A 19 -24.95 -17.76 1.39
CA TYR A 19 -24.42 -16.40 1.55
C TYR A 19 -24.77 -15.78 2.90
N PHE A 20 -23.96 -14.81 3.31
CA PHE A 20 -24.27 -13.95 4.46
C PHE A 20 -25.03 -12.72 3.98
N TYR A 21 -26.10 -12.38 4.69
CA TYR A 21 -26.87 -11.16 4.45
C TYR A 21 -26.91 -10.33 5.72
N TRP A 22 -26.47 -9.08 5.61
CA TRP A 22 -26.36 -8.14 6.70
C TRP A 22 -27.31 -6.97 6.45
N LEU A 23 -28.11 -6.66 7.46
CA LEU A 23 -29.00 -5.51 7.49
C LEU A 23 -28.33 -4.40 8.32
N PHE A 24 -28.23 -3.23 7.72
CA PHE A 24 -27.68 -2.03 8.35
C PHE A 24 -28.83 -1.04 8.57
N GLU A 25 -29.24 -0.86 9.81
CA GLU A 25 -30.24 0.13 10.17
C GLU A 25 -29.57 1.30 10.87
N PHE A 26 -29.63 2.46 10.22
CA PHE A 26 -29.07 3.68 10.74
C PHE A 26 -30.18 4.56 11.32
N VAL A 27 -30.15 4.75 12.63
CA VAL A 27 -31.12 5.57 13.35
C VAL A 27 -30.43 6.83 13.87
N LEU A 28 -30.95 7.97 13.46
CA LEU A 28 -30.48 9.28 13.89
C LEU A 28 -31.47 9.87 14.89
N SER A 29 -30.98 10.22 16.08
CA SER A 29 -31.69 11.04 17.08
C SER A 29 -30.99 12.38 17.25
N ALA A 30 -31.62 13.31 17.98
CA ALA A 30 -31.13 14.68 18.14
C ALA A 30 -29.68 14.76 18.69
N ASP A 31 -29.29 13.81 19.54
CA ASP A 31 -27.97 13.82 20.21
C ASP A 31 -27.07 12.63 19.85
N THR A 32 -27.58 11.60 19.15
CA THR A 32 -26.80 10.41 18.81
C THR A 32 -27.21 9.81 17.46
N ALA A 33 -26.22 9.25 16.77
CA ALA A 33 -26.40 8.41 15.61
C ALA A 33 -26.03 6.97 15.99
N THR A 34 -26.92 6.01 15.77
CA THR A 34 -26.68 4.60 16.07
C THR A 34 -26.88 3.76 14.82
N LEU A 35 -25.87 2.95 14.50
CA LEU A 35 -25.91 1.98 13.40
C LEU A 35 -26.09 0.58 13.99
N TYR A 36 -27.23 -0.05 13.71
CA TYR A 36 -27.50 -1.44 14.02
C TYR A 36 -27.05 -2.31 12.84
N ILE A 37 -26.18 -3.27 13.11
CA ILE A 37 -25.68 -4.23 12.11
C ILE A 37 -26.16 -5.61 12.52
N THR A 38 -27.13 -6.14 11.78
CA THR A 38 -27.81 -7.39 12.14
C THR A 38 -27.65 -8.43 11.02
N PRO A 39 -27.21 -9.66 11.32
CA PRO A 39 -27.14 -10.71 10.32
C PRO A 39 -28.56 -11.27 10.10
N ASN A 40 -29.12 -11.02 8.92
CA ASN A 40 -30.47 -11.44 8.55
C ASN A 40 -30.46 -12.84 7.88
N ARG A 41 -29.31 -13.29 7.36
CA ARG A 41 -29.07 -14.69 6.96
C ARG A 41 -27.63 -15.09 7.23
N THR A 42 -27.43 -16.23 7.89
CA THR A 42 -26.12 -16.84 8.13
C THR A 42 -25.94 -18.07 7.24
N ALA A 43 -24.75 -18.25 6.68
CA ALA A 43 -24.45 -19.41 5.85
C ALA A 43 -24.19 -20.67 6.69
N ASP A 44 -24.78 -21.81 6.33
CA ASP A 44 -24.83 -23.02 7.19
C ASP A 44 -23.47 -23.70 7.44
N TYR A 45 -22.46 -23.45 6.59
CA TYR A 45 -21.15 -24.13 6.63
C TYR A 45 -19.96 -23.16 6.70
N PHE A 46 -20.22 -21.89 6.97
CA PHE A 46 -19.17 -20.89 7.18
C PHE A 46 -19.31 -20.26 8.56
N THR A 47 -18.28 -20.40 9.40
CA THR A 47 -18.14 -19.62 10.63
C THR A 47 -17.56 -18.26 10.29
N MET A 48 -18.31 -17.19 10.57
CA MET A 48 -17.75 -15.84 10.51
C MET A 48 -16.85 -15.61 11.72
N ALA A 49 -15.66 -15.05 11.51
CA ALA A 49 -14.82 -14.59 12.60
C ALA A 49 -15.54 -13.44 13.32
N SER A 50 -16.12 -13.72 14.49
CA SER A 50 -16.71 -12.68 15.33
C SER A 50 -15.59 -11.77 15.83
N VAL A 51 -15.59 -10.51 15.40
CA VAL A 51 -14.78 -9.47 16.06
C VAL A 51 -15.56 -9.01 17.28
N SER A 52 -15.56 -9.84 18.33
CA SER A 52 -15.98 -9.42 19.66
C SER A 52 -14.77 -8.73 20.30
N ALA A 53 -14.77 -7.40 20.26
CA ALA A 53 -13.93 -6.59 21.13
C ALA A 53 -14.53 -6.63 22.55
N THR A 54 -14.29 -7.72 23.28
CA THR A 54 -14.56 -7.79 24.72
C THR A 54 -13.23 -8.00 25.42
N ASN A 55 -12.73 -6.91 26.02
CA ASN A 55 -11.67 -6.97 27.02
C ASN A 55 -12.20 -7.75 28.22
N GLU A 56 -11.79 -9.00 28.43
CA GLU A 56 -11.88 -9.66 29.73
C GLU A 56 -10.62 -10.45 30.06
N LEU A 57 -10.15 -10.26 31.30
CA LEU A 57 -8.95 -10.82 31.90
C LEU A 57 -9.19 -12.26 32.39
N SER A 58 -8.28 -13.16 32.00
CA SER A 58 -7.78 -14.40 32.64
C SER A 58 -8.64 -15.21 33.61
N THR A 59 -8.66 -16.54 33.41
CA THR A 59 -8.18 -17.56 34.38
C THR A 59 -7.75 -18.85 33.67
N ILE A 60 -6.71 -19.49 34.20
CA ILE A 60 -6.15 -20.79 33.77
C ILE A 60 -6.86 -21.94 34.49
N SER A 61 -7.14 -23.04 33.80
CA SER A 61 -7.19 -24.38 34.41
C SER A 61 -6.86 -25.47 33.37
N ASP A 62 -5.99 -26.38 33.79
CA ASP A 62 -5.39 -27.49 33.06
C ASP A 62 -6.37 -28.51 32.44
N GLY A 63 -5.92 -29.16 31.36
CA GLY A 63 -6.46 -30.45 30.90
C GLY A 63 -6.51 -30.62 29.38
N ASP A 64 -5.50 -31.34 28.85
CA ASP A 64 -5.45 -32.10 27.59
C ASP A 64 -5.77 -31.45 26.21
N ASP A 65 -4.72 -31.44 25.38
CA ASP A 65 -4.67 -31.65 23.93
C ASP A 65 -5.61 -30.88 22.98
N LEU A 66 -5.07 -29.81 22.38
CA LEU A 66 -4.72 -29.75 20.93
C LEU A 66 -4.16 -28.36 20.59
N ARG A 67 -2.83 -28.25 20.42
CA ARG A 67 -2.19 -27.01 19.95
C ARG A 67 -2.33 -26.91 18.42
N THR A 68 -3.33 -26.18 17.95
CA THR A 68 -3.27 -25.55 16.61
C THR A 68 -2.46 -24.26 16.71
N TYR A 69 -1.26 -24.28 16.14
CA TYR A 69 -0.47 -23.06 15.97
C TYR A 69 -1.10 -22.22 14.86
N VAL A 70 -1.89 -21.21 15.24
CA VAL A 70 -2.09 -20.06 14.37
C VAL A 70 -0.84 -19.20 14.51
N VAL A 71 0.05 -19.29 13.52
CA VAL A 71 1.14 -18.34 13.35
C VAL A 71 0.51 -17.00 12.94
N TYR A 72 0.01 -16.25 13.93
CA TYR A 72 -0.07 -14.81 13.79
C TYR A 72 1.36 -14.32 13.76
N ASN A 73 1.89 -14.08 12.56
CA ASN A 73 3.11 -13.31 12.42
C ASN A 73 2.94 -12.03 13.25
N ASP A 74 3.90 -11.85 14.15
CA ASP A 74 4.03 -10.81 15.15
C ASP A 74 4.10 -9.41 14.50
N GLU A 75 2.99 -8.90 13.94
CA GLU A 75 2.84 -7.49 13.56
C GLU A 75 2.52 -6.61 14.79
N ARG A 76 2.57 -7.16 16.01
CA ARG A 76 2.28 -6.46 17.26
C ARG A 76 3.52 -5.95 18.00
N ARG A 77 4.56 -5.45 17.30
CA ARG A 77 5.61 -4.62 17.95
C ARG A 77 6.20 -3.59 16.99
N ASN A 78 5.73 -2.34 17.08
CA ASN A 78 6.61 -1.18 17.17
C ASN A 78 5.80 0.07 17.53
N VAL A 79 5.67 0.31 18.84
CA VAL A 79 5.01 1.51 19.39
C VAL A 79 5.90 2.76 19.26
N ASN A 80 7.11 2.66 18.67
CA ASN A 80 7.90 3.82 18.25
C ASN A 80 8.78 3.46 17.03
N SER A 81 8.24 3.62 15.82
CA SER A 81 9.07 3.62 14.61
C SER A 81 9.85 4.94 14.53
N ILE A 82 11.02 5.01 15.15
CA ILE A 82 11.89 6.18 15.07
C ILE A 82 12.56 6.19 13.69
N ILE A 83 12.22 7.18 12.87
CA ILE A 83 12.86 7.41 11.56
C ILE A 83 13.87 8.54 11.72
N GLY A 84 15.13 8.27 11.38
CA GLY A 84 16.17 9.29 11.35
C GLY A 84 16.03 10.15 10.11
N LEU A 85 15.79 11.45 10.29
CA LEU A 85 15.76 12.41 9.18
C LEU A 85 17.08 13.16 9.12
N TYR A 86 17.61 13.37 7.91
CA TYR A 86 18.79 14.18 7.69
C TYR A 86 18.50 15.40 6.79
N PRO A 87 19.35 16.44 6.85
CA PRO A 87 19.18 17.64 6.05
C PRO A 87 19.21 17.34 4.56
N LEU A 88 18.32 17.98 3.78
CA LEU A 88 18.27 17.81 2.32
C LEU A 88 19.58 18.18 1.60
N ILE A 89 20.42 19.03 2.20
CA ILE A 89 21.73 19.42 1.64
C ILE A 89 22.73 18.27 1.59
N ASN A 90 22.53 17.21 2.39
CA ASN A 90 23.40 16.04 2.39
C ASN A 90 23.09 15.06 1.24
N TYR A 91 22.02 15.31 0.49
CA TYR A 91 21.60 14.51 -0.63
C TYR A 91 21.95 15.20 -1.94
N SER A 92 22.70 14.53 -2.80
CA SER A 92 23.01 15.00 -4.14
C SER A 92 22.30 14.14 -5.19
N VAL A 93 22.07 14.72 -6.37
CA VAL A 93 21.42 14.03 -7.49
C VAL A 93 22.41 13.89 -8.63
N GLN A 94 22.49 12.70 -9.20
CA GLN A 94 23.25 12.36 -10.39
C GLN A 94 22.30 11.84 -11.47
N ASN A 95 22.51 12.29 -12.70
CA ASN A 95 21.72 11.82 -13.84
C ASN A 95 22.37 10.58 -14.45
N ASN A 96 21.57 9.55 -14.68
CA ASN A 96 21.95 8.36 -15.43
C ASN A 96 21.49 8.51 -16.88
N ASP A 97 22.19 7.86 -17.83
CA ASP A 97 21.81 7.78 -19.25
C ASP A 97 20.50 7.03 -19.50
N ASN A 98 19.98 6.33 -18.49
CA ASN A 98 18.68 5.68 -18.55
C ASN A 98 17.55 6.70 -18.77
N ILE A 99 16.61 6.33 -19.65
CA ILE A 99 15.37 7.06 -19.88
C ILE A 99 14.27 6.31 -19.14
N ASP A 100 13.63 6.98 -18.19
CA ASP A 100 12.50 6.42 -17.47
C ASP A 100 11.34 6.25 -18.44
N ARG A 101 10.75 5.05 -18.51
CA ARG A 101 9.59 4.85 -19.36
C ARG A 101 8.43 5.67 -18.82
N LEU A 102 7.74 6.40 -19.69
CA LEU A 102 6.51 7.07 -19.34
C LEU A 102 5.56 6.04 -18.71
N PRO A 103 4.96 6.33 -17.54
CA PRO A 103 3.96 5.45 -16.97
C PRO A 103 2.84 5.26 -18.00
N PHE A 104 2.42 4.01 -18.19
CA PHE A 104 1.25 3.75 -19.00
C PHE A 104 0.03 4.35 -18.28
N PHE A 105 -0.75 5.15 -19.02
CA PHE A 105 -2.00 5.70 -18.53
C PHE A 105 -3.20 4.99 -19.17
N GLY A 106 -4.29 4.91 -18.42
CA GLY A 106 -5.57 4.37 -18.91
C GLY A 106 -5.44 2.93 -19.39
N ILE A 107 -5.99 2.66 -20.58
CA ILE A 107 -6.20 1.30 -21.11
C ILE A 107 -4.89 0.48 -21.18
N ARG A 108 -3.76 1.10 -21.51
CA ARG A 108 -2.47 0.38 -21.60
C ARG A 108 -2.00 -0.15 -20.26
N GLN A 109 -2.24 0.59 -19.17
CA GLN A 109 -1.92 0.16 -17.81
C GLN A 109 -2.80 -1.04 -17.42
N CYS A 110 -4.10 -0.95 -17.71
CA CYS A 110 -5.07 -2.01 -17.44
C CYS A 110 -4.69 -3.31 -18.15
N LEU A 111 -4.29 -3.24 -19.43
CA LEU A 111 -3.88 -4.40 -20.22
C LEU A 111 -2.59 -5.05 -19.70
N GLN A 112 -1.59 -4.25 -19.28
CA GLN A 112 -0.37 -4.78 -18.69
C GLN A 112 -0.64 -5.46 -17.36
N LEU A 113 -1.47 -4.84 -16.51
CA LEU A 113 -1.87 -5.41 -15.25
C LEU A 113 -2.64 -6.72 -15.47
N GLN A 114 -3.52 -6.77 -16.47
CA GLN A 114 -4.25 -7.98 -16.85
C GLN A 114 -3.32 -9.10 -17.32
N ASN A 115 -2.32 -8.78 -18.14
CA ASN A 115 -1.33 -9.76 -18.61
C ASN A 115 -0.44 -10.27 -17.47
N ALA A 116 0.04 -9.36 -16.61
CA ALA A 116 0.80 -9.73 -15.42
C ALA A 116 -0.04 -10.62 -14.50
N TYR A 117 -1.33 -10.31 -14.32
CA TYR A 117 -2.24 -11.09 -13.49
C TYR A 117 -2.49 -12.49 -14.03
N LYS A 118 -2.63 -12.63 -15.36
CA LYS A 118 -2.78 -13.94 -16.00
C LYS A 118 -1.55 -14.83 -15.84
N ASN A 119 -0.36 -14.24 -15.90
CA ASN A 119 0.89 -14.99 -15.84
C ASN A 119 1.35 -15.32 -14.41
N TYR A 120 1.12 -14.40 -13.47
CA TYR A 120 1.77 -14.40 -12.16
C TYR A 120 0.78 -14.27 -10.98
N GLY A 121 -0.51 -14.03 -11.24
CA GLY A 121 -1.50 -13.77 -10.21
C GLY A 121 -1.45 -12.33 -9.67
N MET A 122 -1.74 -12.14 -8.39
CA MET A 122 -1.80 -10.79 -7.81
C MET A 122 -0.46 -10.06 -7.94
N VAL A 123 -0.47 -8.87 -8.55
CA VAL A 123 0.73 -8.04 -8.70
C VAL A 123 1.08 -7.39 -7.36
N ARG A 124 2.33 -7.53 -6.94
CA ARG A 124 2.84 -6.92 -5.71
C ARG A 124 3.78 -5.77 -6.06
N THR A 125 3.43 -4.58 -5.61
CA THR A 125 4.17 -3.35 -5.91
C THR A 125 4.65 -2.71 -4.61
N ILE A 126 5.93 -2.39 -4.51
CA ILE A 126 6.50 -1.66 -3.39
C ILE A 126 6.80 -0.22 -3.81
N LYS A 127 6.42 0.73 -2.97
CA LYS A 127 6.75 2.14 -3.09
C LYS A 127 7.61 2.57 -1.91
N ALA A 128 8.78 3.12 -2.20
CA ALA A 128 9.66 3.67 -1.18
C ALA A 128 9.27 5.13 -0.90
N VAL A 129 9.05 5.45 0.37
CA VAL A 129 8.87 6.82 0.85
C VAL A 129 10.20 7.27 1.44
N LEU A 130 10.84 8.21 0.74
CA LEU A 130 12.11 8.79 1.15
C LEU A 130 11.85 10.14 1.80
N LEU A 131 12.34 10.31 3.02
CA LEU A 131 12.09 11.50 3.84
C LEU A 131 13.38 12.24 4.13
N GLY A 132 13.32 13.56 4.07
CA GLY A 132 14.39 14.45 4.53
C GLY A 132 13.80 15.60 5.33
N HIS A 133 14.65 16.43 5.93
CA HIS A 133 14.19 17.66 6.57
C HIS A 133 14.95 18.89 6.08
N LYS A 134 14.28 20.03 6.12
CA LYS A 134 14.88 21.35 5.91
C LYS A 134 14.14 22.34 6.80
N ASN A 135 14.87 23.14 7.59
CA ASN A 135 14.30 24.13 8.49
C ASN A 135 13.19 23.59 9.40
N SER A 136 13.39 22.39 9.98
CA SER A 136 12.41 21.70 10.84
C SER A 136 11.10 21.26 10.16
N THR A 137 11.03 21.33 8.83
CA THR A 137 9.92 20.79 8.03
C THR A 137 10.33 19.48 7.39
N VAL A 138 9.41 18.51 7.37
CA VAL A 138 9.59 17.21 6.69
C VAL A 138 9.26 17.35 5.20
N TYR A 139 10.15 16.84 4.37
CA TYR A 139 10.03 16.80 2.93
C TYR A 139 10.02 15.35 2.45
N VAL A 140 9.17 15.07 1.47
CA VAL A 140 9.11 13.79 0.75
C VAL A 140 9.81 13.95 -0.59
N LEU A 141 10.72 13.04 -0.92
CA LEU A 141 11.36 13.03 -2.22
C LEU A 141 10.44 12.33 -3.24
N ILE A 142 10.12 13.04 -4.32
CA ILE A 142 9.19 12.60 -5.36
C ILE A 142 9.86 12.77 -6.72
N LEU A 143 9.68 11.78 -7.59
CA LEU A 143 10.12 11.85 -8.98
C LEU A 143 9.02 12.50 -9.82
N LYS A 144 9.34 13.62 -10.47
CA LYS A 144 8.50 14.30 -11.46
C LYS A 144 9.07 14.10 -12.86
N ASN A 145 8.20 14.13 -13.86
CA ASN A 145 8.62 14.20 -15.25
C ASN A 145 9.32 15.54 -15.54
N GLY A 146 10.51 15.49 -16.13
CA GLY A 146 11.29 16.67 -16.52
C GLY A 146 11.09 17.10 -17.98
N ALA A 147 10.28 16.38 -18.77
CA ALA A 147 10.06 16.67 -20.19
C ALA A 147 8.75 17.44 -20.45
N ASP A 148 8.87 18.49 -21.28
CA ASP A 148 7.87 19.48 -21.72
C ASP A 148 6.37 19.12 -21.53
N GLU A 149 5.76 19.87 -20.61
CA GLU A 149 4.39 20.41 -20.50
C GLU A 149 3.12 19.58 -20.80
N ALA A 150 3.17 18.44 -21.49
CA ALA A 150 1.94 17.74 -21.87
C ALA A 150 1.39 16.81 -20.77
N GLN A 151 2.25 16.31 -19.86
CA GLN A 151 1.80 15.41 -18.80
C GLN A 151 2.70 15.45 -17.55
N ASN A 152 2.30 16.28 -16.59
CA ASN A 152 2.89 16.33 -15.26
C ASN A 152 2.43 15.10 -14.46
N TRP A 153 3.32 14.12 -14.31
CA TRP A 153 3.10 13.01 -13.39
C TRP A 153 4.14 13.02 -12.27
N SER A 154 3.68 12.64 -11.08
CA SER A 154 4.47 12.53 -9.87
C SER A 154 4.44 11.08 -9.41
N LYS A 155 5.60 10.46 -9.22
CA LYS A 155 5.70 9.09 -8.70
C LYS A 155 6.70 8.98 -7.57
N LEU A 156 6.43 8.06 -6.66
CA LEU A 156 7.43 7.59 -5.72
C LEU A 156 8.33 6.57 -6.41
N PRO A 157 9.59 6.42 -5.98
CA PRO A 157 10.40 5.27 -6.36
C PRO A 157 9.61 3.98 -6.14
N THR A 158 9.38 3.23 -7.21
CA THR A 158 8.45 2.09 -7.23
C THR A 158 9.13 0.90 -7.88
N VAL A 159 8.90 -0.28 -7.32
CA VAL A 159 9.36 -1.56 -7.85
C VAL A 159 8.22 -2.58 -7.83
N SER A 160 8.05 -3.31 -8.92
CA SER A 160 7.17 -4.49 -8.95
C SER A 160 7.98 -5.72 -8.60
N LEU A 161 7.44 -6.54 -7.69
CA LEU A 161 8.07 -7.77 -7.24
C LEU A 161 7.79 -8.91 -8.21
N TYR A 162 8.75 -9.82 -8.34
CA TYR A 162 8.52 -11.11 -8.97
C TYR A 162 7.68 -12.03 -8.05
N PRO A 163 7.05 -13.11 -8.59
CA PRO A 163 6.16 -13.99 -7.82
C PRO A 163 6.80 -14.60 -6.58
N ASP A 164 8.08 -14.98 -6.70
CA ASP A 164 8.84 -15.66 -5.65
C ASP A 164 9.84 -14.72 -4.95
N GLU A 165 9.81 -13.42 -5.25
CA GLU A 165 10.71 -12.43 -4.66
C GLU A 165 10.13 -11.91 -3.33
N ASP A 166 11.01 -11.78 -2.34
CA ASP A 166 10.67 -11.21 -1.05
C ASP A 166 10.62 -9.68 -1.10
N GLU A 167 9.81 -9.09 -0.23
CA GLU A 167 9.64 -7.62 -0.20
C GLU A 167 10.95 -6.88 0.10
N ILE A 168 11.82 -7.49 0.91
CA ILE A 168 13.12 -6.95 1.29
C ILE A 168 14.04 -6.93 0.07
N ASP A 169 14.07 -8.01 -0.70
CA ASP A 169 14.96 -8.14 -1.86
C ASP A 169 14.52 -7.22 -3.00
N GLY A 170 13.21 -7.08 -3.21
CA GLY A 170 12.68 -6.08 -4.13
C GLY A 170 13.01 -4.64 -3.69
N MET A 171 12.95 -4.35 -2.39
CA MET A 171 13.37 -3.05 -1.87
C MET A 171 14.88 -2.82 -2.08
N LYS A 172 15.73 -3.81 -1.78
CA LYS A 172 17.18 -3.73 -2.03
C LYS A 172 17.45 -3.37 -3.50
N ARG A 173 16.79 -4.06 -4.44
CA ARG A 173 16.88 -3.78 -5.88
C ARG A 173 16.47 -2.36 -6.23
N LEU A 174 15.39 -1.85 -5.64
CA LEU A 174 14.95 -0.46 -5.81
C LEU A 174 16.00 0.54 -5.28
N LEU A 175 16.55 0.31 -4.08
CA LEU A 175 17.55 1.21 -3.49
C LEU A 175 18.87 1.20 -4.26
N VAL A 176 19.31 0.04 -4.72
CA VAL A 176 20.50 -0.09 -5.59
C VAL A 176 20.28 0.67 -6.90
N GLN A 177 19.09 0.57 -7.50
CA GLN A 177 18.76 1.27 -8.74
C GLN A 177 18.67 2.80 -8.55
N VAL A 178 18.10 3.26 -7.44
CA VAL A 178 17.76 4.68 -7.21
C VAL A 178 18.87 5.46 -6.51
N MET A 179 19.68 4.80 -5.67
CA MET A 179 20.76 5.44 -4.90
C MET A 179 22.16 4.90 -5.24
N GLY A 180 22.28 3.92 -6.13
CA GLY A 180 23.58 3.31 -6.47
C GLY A 180 24.30 2.70 -5.27
N LEU A 181 23.55 2.32 -4.22
CA LEU A 181 24.13 1.77 -3.00
C LEU A 181 24.75 0.40 -3.26
N THR A 182 25.80 0.07 -2.50
CA THR A 182 26.29 -1.31 -2.40
C THR A 182 25.23 -2.21 -1.78
N GLU A 183 25.19 -3.49 -2.16
CA GLU A 183 24.20 -4.46 -1.66
C GLU A 183 24.19 -4.55 -0.13
N GLU A 184 25.36 -4.47 0.51
CA GLU A 184 25.51 -4.49 1.97
C GLU A 184 24.83 -3.28 2.63
N SER A 185 25.00 -2.08 2.06
CA SER A 185 24.40 -0.85 2.57
C SER A 185 22.88 -0.86 2.36
N ALA A 186 22.43 -1.35 1.19
CA ALA A 186 21.02 -1.51 0.90
C ALA A 186 20.37 -2.51 1.85
N GLU A 187 21.06 -3.60 2.19
CA GLU A 187 20.55 -4.59 3.15
C GLU A 187 20.40 -4.00 4.56
N ALA A 188 21.39 -3.26 5.05
CA ALA A 188 21.31 -2.63 6.37
C ALA A 188 20.11 -1.67 6.48
N ILE A 189 19.82 -0.92 5.41
CA ILE A 189 18.68 0.00 5.34
C ILE A 189 17.36 -0.78 5.24
N CYS A 190 17.29 -1.82 4.41
CA CYS A 190 16.07 -2.61 4.21
C CYS A 190 15.69 -3.45 5.43
N LYS A 191 16.65 -3.81 6.29
CA LYS A 191 16.40 -4.53 7.56
C LYS A 191 15.50 -3.74 8.51
N VAL A 192 15.55 -2.41 8.49
CA VAL A 192 14.69 -1.54 9.30
C VAL A 192 13.40 -1.25 8.53
N ARG A 193 12.37 -2.07 8.75
CA ARG A 193 11.11 -1.98 8.00
C ARG A 193 10.09 -1.07 8.69
N HIS A 194 9.79 0.07 8.08
CA HIS A 194 8.68 0.92 8.46
C HIS A 194 7.56 0.86 7.41
N VAL A 195 6.56 -0.01 7.64
CA VAL A 195 5.41 -0.09 6.74
C VAL A 195 4.48 1.10 7.00
N VAL A 196 4.38 1.96 6.00
CA VAL A 196 3.62 3.21 6.06
C VAL A 196 2.15 2.91 5.78
N ALA A 197 1.83 2.33 4.62
CA ALA A 197 0.46 1.97 4.27
C ALA A 197 0.41 0.78 3.30
N LYS A 198 -0.77 0.15 3.21
CA LYS A 198 -1.10 -0.85 2.19
C LYS A 198 -2.30 -0.30 1.40
N TRP A 199 -2.20 -0.33 0.08
CA TRP A 199 -3.27 0.04 -0.85
C TRP A 199 -3.58 -1.15 -1.75
N TRP A 200 -4.83 -1.25 -2.15
CA TRP A 200 -5.34 -2.39 -2.90
C TRP A 200 -6.09 -1.92 -4.13
N ARG A 201 -5.81 -2.59 -5.25
CA ARG A 201 -6.55 -2.43 -6.49
C ARG A 201 -7.46 -3.64 -6.69
N PRO A 202 -8.79 -3.48 -6.55
CA PRO A 202 -9.72 -4.61 -6.66
C PRO A 202 -9.89 -5.11 -8.10
N ASN A 203 -9.94 -4.19 -9.08
CA ASN A 203 -10.24 -4.45 -10.49
C ASN A 203 -9.10 -3.99 -11.43
N PHE A 204 -9.20 -4.28 -12.73
CA PHE A 204 -8.27 -3.79 -13.76
C PHE A 204 -8.55 -2.33 -14.15
N GLU A 205 -8.79 -1.49 -13.16
CA GLU A 205 -9.16 -0.07 -13.31
C GLU A 205 -8.19 0.80 -12.52
N LYS A 206 -8.35 2.14 -12.57
CA LYS A 206 -7.40 3.08 -11.96
C LYS A 206 -7.59 3.24 -10.45
N GLU A 207 -8.77 2.87 -9.94
CA GLU A 207 -9.22 3.05 -8.58
C GLU A 207 -8.43 2.17 -7.60
N ILE A 208 -7.99 2.76 -6.51
CA ILE A 208 -7.23 2.11 -5.44
C ILE A 208 -7.80 2.51 -4.09
N TYR A 209 -7.78 1.59 -3.14
CA TYR A 209 -8.38 1.78 -1.82
C TYR A 209 -7.38 1.43 -0.72
N PRO A 210 -7.41 2.14 0.43
CA PRO A 210 -6.52 1.86 1.56
C PRO A 210 -6.95 0.62 2.37
N TYR A 211 -7.93 -0.14 1.88
CA TYR A 211 -8.45 -1.39 2.42
C TYR A 211 -8.86 -2.31 1.26
N ILE A 212 -9.12 -3.58 1.55
CA ILE A 212 -9.71 -4.50 0.57
C ILE A 212 -11.23 -4.29 0.61
N PRO A 213 -11.87 -3.83 -0.48
CA PRO A 213 -13.32 -3.61 -0.50
C PRO A 213 -14.11 -4.89 -0.21
N SER A 214 -15.32 -4.73 0.34
CA SER A 214 -16.20 -5.86 0.64
C SER A 214 -16.46 -6.72 -0.60
N HIS A 215 -16.55 -8.03 -0.38
CA HIS A 215 -16.78 -9.06 -1.41
C HIS A 215 -15.65 -9.28 -2.43
N ILE A 216 -14.54 -8.53 -2.33
CA ILE A 216 -13.35 -8.76 -3.16
C ILE A 216 -12.48 -9.83 -2.52
N THR A 217 -12.45 -11.02 -3.12
CA THR A 217 -11.62 -12.13 -2.62
C THR A 217 -10.23 -12.17 -3.26
N LYS A 218 -10.12 -11.63 -4.49
CA LYS A 218 -8.89 -11.69 -5.31
C LYS A 218 -8.56 -10.31 -5.89
N PRO A 219 -7.93 -9.41 -5.10
CA PRO A 219 -7.47 -8.13 -5.63
C PRO A 219 -6.40 -8.33 -6.70
N LYS A 220 -6.31 -7.40 -7.66
CA LYS A 220 -5.39 -7.51 -8.81
C LYS A 220 -4.00 -6.97 -8.48
N GLU A 221 -3.92 -5.95 -7.64
CA GLU A 221 -2.66 -5.35 -7.21
C GLU A 221 -2.68 -5.04 -5.71
N MET A 222 -1.57 -5.34 -5.03
CA MET A 222 -1.26 -4.87 -3.68
C MET A 222 -0.10 -3.88 -3.77
N ILE A 223 -0.30 -2.64 -3.32
CA ILE A 223 0.71 -1.60 -3.29
C ILE A 223 1.10 -1.34 -1.83
N LYS A 224 2.35 -1.64 -1.48
CA LYS A 224 2.89 -1.46 -0.13
C LYS A 224 3.81 -0.24 -0.08
N LEU A 225 3.53 0.69 0.81
CA LEU A 225 4.39 1.84 1.08
C LEU A 225 5.31 1.53 2.25
N ILE A 226 6.60 1.75 2.05
CA ILE A 226 7.62 1.54 3.07
C ILE A 226 8.43 2.82 3.21
N ALA A 227 8.49 3.37 4.42
CA ALA A 227 9.39 4.47 4.74
C ALA A 227 10.80 3.93 4.89
N VAL A 228 11.73 4.53 4.15
CA VAL A 228 13.13 4.12 4.14
C VAL A 228 13.91 5.07 5.03
N ASN A 229 14.68 4.51 5.97
CA ASN A 229 15.61 5.28 6.77
C ASN A 229 16.84 5.62 5.92
N LEU A 230 16.92 6.85 5.42
CA LEU A 230 18.04 7.28 4.59
C LEU A 230 19.33 7.40 5.43
N PRO A 231 20.51 7.12 4.85
CA PRO A 231 21.78 7.39 5.52
C PRO A 231 22.03 8.90 5.65
N LYS A 232 23.05 9.26 6.45
CA LYS A 232 23.48 10.66 6.70
C LYS A 232 23.74 11.47 5.43
N SER A 233 24.23 10.81 4.39
CA SER A 233 24.51 11.36 3.07
C SER A 233 24.27 10.27 2.03
N ALA A 234 23.61 10.61 0.92
CA ALA A 234 23.37 9.70 -0.19
C ALA A 234 23.42 10.45 -1.52
N VAL A 235 23.72 9.71 -2.58
CA VAL A 235 23.67 10.20 -3.95
C VAL A 235 22.53 9.48 -4.66
N PHE A 236 21.58 10.23 -5.22
CA PHE A 236 20.45 9.67 -5.97
C PHE A 236 20.79 9.61 -7.45
N THR A 237 20.69 8.43 -8.05
CA THR A 237 20.89 8.20 -9.48
C THR A 237 19.53 8.18 -10.18
N ILE A 238 19.27 9.18 -11.01
CA ILE A 238 17.94 9.43 -11.57
C ILE A 238 18.00 9.44 -13.11
N PRO A 239 16.98 8.90 -13.79
CA PRO A 239 16.91 8.96 -15.25
C PRO A 239 16.92 10.40 -15.81
N LYS A 240 17.52 10.62 -16.99
CA LYS A 240 17.67 11.98 -17.58
C LYS A 240 16.36 12.75 -17.74
N ASN A 241 15.26 12.04 -17.96
CA ASN A 241 13.94 12.63 -18.19
C ASN A 241 13.11 12.78 -16.90
N SER A 242 13.67 12.46 -15.73
CA SER A 242 13.01 12.59 -14.44
C SER A 242 13.76 13.58 -13.56
N LEU A 243 13.01 14.32 -12.76
CA LEU A 243 13.54 15.29 -11.81
C LEU A 243 13.13 14.89 -10.39
N LEU A 244 14.08 14.93 -9.45
CA LEU A 244 13.78 14.76 -8.03
C LEU A 244 13.36 16.09 -7.46
N ILE A 245 12.12 16.16 -6.98
CA ILE A 245 11.66 17.25 -6.14
C ILE A 245 11.59 16.80 -4.69
N ALA A 246 11.87 17.73 -3.79
CA ALA A 246 11.55 17.57 -2.38
C ALA A 246 10.29 18.40 -2.10
N ALA A 247 9.16 17.73 -1.91
CA ALA A 247 7.88 18.38 -1.61
C ALA A 247 7.61 18.35 -0.09
N PRO A 248 7.33 19.49 0.56
CA PRO A 248 6.98 19.51 1.97
C PRO A 248 5.60 18.88 2.20
N LEU A 249 5.37 18.32 3.40
CA LEU A 249 4.11 17.61 3.72
C LEU A 249 2.84 18.47 3.52
N PHE A 250 2.91 19.78 3.74
CA PHE A 250 1.76 20.66 3.57
C PHE A 250 1.40 20.92 2.09
N GLU A 251 2.36 20.78 1.16
CA GLU A 251 2.11 21.00 -0.27
C GLU A 251 1.44 19.78 -0.91
N ILE A 252 1.82 18.58 -0.45
CA ILE A 252 1.23 17.34 -0.94
C ILE A 252 -0.15 17.07 -0.34
N TYR A 253 -0.46 17.64 0.83
CA TYR A 253 -1.72 17.41 1.53
C TYR A 253 -2.93 17.80 0.66
N ASP A 254 -3.85 16.85 0.46
CA ASP A 254 -5.08 17.00 -0.33
C ASP A 254 -4.88 17.42 -1.81
N ASN A 255 -3.64 17.36 -2.32
CA ASN A 255 -3.32 17.72 -3.70
C ASN A 255 -3.28 16.48 -4.61
N VAL A 256 -4.43 15.82 -4.76
CA VAL A 256 -4.58 14.58 -5.55
C VAL A 256 -4.32 14.82 -7.05
N ASN A 257 -4.61 16.02 -7.55
CA ASN A 257 -4.48 16.33 -8.98
C ASN A 257 -3.01 16.33 -9.44
N GLU A 258 -2.10 16.84 -8.60
CA GLU A 258 -0.68 16.95 -8.94
C GLU A 258 0.14 15.73 -8.51
N TYR A 259 -0.20 15.16 -7.35
CA TYR A 259 0.59 14.13 -6.69
C TYR A 259 -0.05 12.73 -6.74
N GLY A 260 -1.33 12.64 -7.08
CA GLY A 260 -2.08 11.39 -7.07
C GLY A 260 -2.51 10.95 -5.67
N ALA A 261 -3.47 10.03 -5.60
CA ALA A 261 -4.15 9.65 -4.36
C ALA A 261 -3.22 9.08 -3.27
N ILE A 262 -2.15 8.36 -3.65
CA ILE A 262 -1.23 7.76 -2.67
C ILE A 262 -0.38 8.83 -2.00
N ILE A 263 0.23 9.74 -2.80
CA ILE A 263 1.16 10.75 -2.29
C ILE A 263 0.39 11.81 -1.51
N ALA A 264 -0.78 12.22 -2.00
CA ALA A 264 -1.59 13.23 -1.33
C ALA A 264 -2.08 12.82 0.07
N ASN A 265 -2.22 11.50 0.30
CA ASN A 265 -2.60 10.94 1.60
C ASN A 265 -1.41 10.65 2.52
N LEU A 266 -0.16 10.79 2.07
CA LEU A 266 1.02 10.54 2.91
C LEU A 266 1.02 11.32 4.24
N PRO A 267 0.61 12.60 4.32
CA PRO A 267 0.60 13.32 5.59
C PRO A 267 -0.28 12.65 6.66
N HIS A 268 -1.44 12.11 6.29
CA HIS A 268 -2.29 11.35 7.22
C HIS A 268 -1.60 10.09 7.75
N VAL A 269 -0.78 9.46 6.92
CA VAL A 269 -0.13 8.18 7.21
C VAL A 269 1.17 8.38 7.98
N LEU A 270 1.83 9.54 7.82
CA LEU A 270 3.08 9.89 8.49
C LEU A 270 2.87 10.63 9.83
N GLY A 271 1.68 11.17 10.10
CA GLY A 271 1.37 11.88 11.34
C GLY A 271 1.14 11.00 12.58
N ARG A 272 1.68 9.78 12.60
CA ARG A 272 1.49 8.77 13.65
C ARG A 272 2.55 8.85 14.73
#